data_AF-H1XU47-F1
#
_entry.id   AF-H1XU47-F1
#
_cell.length_a   1.000
_cell.length_b   1.000
_cell.length_c   1.000
_cell.angle_alpha   90.00
_cell.angle_beta   90.00
_cell.angle_gamma   90.00
#
_symmetry.space_group_name_H-M   'P 1'
#
loop_
_entity.id
_entity.type
_entity.pdbx_description
1 polymer ?
#
loop_
_entity_poly.entity_id
_entity_poly.type
_entity_poly.pdbx_seq_one_letter_code
_entity_poly.pdbx_strand_id
1 'polypeptide(L)'
;MEEAPKKSFKNFSISFKYFVLAFWKTILAWVIIVSFVVVAIHLNVDKSIIGGAVVIFGIISQAFIGLLNIIGLIPIIGPIVAKVLALPFFWLLNAMGYFVSILAIKKGYTSEVVNYRILTVVFLIGIVIGFILGKLI
;
A
#
# COMPACT_ATOMS: atom_id res chain seq x y z
N MET A 1 53.84 34.56 -9.38
CA MET A 1 53.55 33.16 -8.98
C MET A 1 52.26 33.23 -8.19
N GLU A 2 51.15 32.95 -8.84
CA GLU A 2 49.80 33.15 -8.29
C GLU A 2 49.31 31.81 -7.74
N GLU A 3 49.16 31.72 -6.41
CA GLU A 3 48.71 30.51 -5.74
C GLU A 3 47.23 30.26 -6.05
N ALA A 4 46.94 29.13 -6.69
CA ALA A 4 45.59 28.71 -7.03
C ALA A 4 44.73 28.47 -5.76
N PRO A 5 43.44 28.87 -5.75
CA PRO A 5 42.58 28.70 -4.59
C PRO A 5 42.27 27.21 -4.36
N LYS A 6 42.70 26.68 -3.21
CA LYS A 6 42.30 25.34 -2.72
C LYS A 6 40.78 25.29 -2.55
N LYS A 7 40.08 24.66 -3.49
CA LYS A 7 38.66 24.28 -3.33
C LYS A 7 38.54 23.32 -2.16
N SER A 8 38.00 23.82 -1.05
CA SER A 8 37.59 23.04 0.10
C SER A 8 36.34 22.23 -0.29
N PHE A 9 36.55 20.93 -0.54
CA PHE A 9 35.45 19.98 -0.70
C PHE A 9 34.78 19.81 0.67
N LYS A 10 33.61 20.41 0.85
CA LYS A 10 32.76 20.17 2.02
C LYS A 10 32.45 18.67 2.11
N ASN A 11 32.93 18.03 3.17
CA ASN A 11 32.55 16.66 3.52
C ASN A 11 31.05 16.61 3.79
N PHE A 12 30.31 15.97 2.89
CA PHE A 12 28.88 15.72 3.05
C PHE A 12 28.71 14.49 3.96
N SER A 13 28.87 14.67 5.26
CA SER A 13 28.56 13.61 6.24
C SER A 13 27.04 13.48 6.35
N ILE A 14 26.45 12.63 5.51
CA ILE A 14 25.03 12.28 5.61
C ILE A 14 24.85 11.56 6.95
N SER A 15 24.22 12.23 7.92
CA SER A 15 23.91 11.59 9.20
C SER A 15 22.85 10.51 8.97
N PHE A 16 23.08 9.33 9.54
CA PHE A 16 22.25 8.13 9.39
C PHE A 16 20.75 8.39 9.62
N LYS A 17 20.42 9.33 10.52
CA LYS A 17 19.04 9.75 10.80
C LYS A 17 18.35 10.33 9.56
N TYR A 18 19.04 11.12 8.74
CA TYR A 18 18.47 11.69 7.52
C TYR A 18 18.29 10.64 6.43
N PHE A 19 19.21 9.68 6.35
CA PHE A 19 19.06 8.55 5.43
C PHE A 19 17.82 7.72 5.76
N VAL A 20 17.65 7.34 7.05
CA VAL A 20 16.48 6.59 7.49
C VAL A 20 15.19 7.37 7.26
N LEU A 21 15.17 8.67 7.57
CA LEU A 21 13.99 9.51 7.32
C LEU A 21 13.67 9.66 5.82
N ALA A 22 14.69 9.74 4.96
CA ALA A 22 14.47 9.85 3.52
C ALA A 22 13.91 8.57 2.90
N PHE A 23 14.36 7.39 3.37
CA PHE A 23 14.02 6.09 2.79
C PHE A 23 13.11 5.22 3.66
N TRP A 24 12.44 5.80 4.68
CA TRP A 24 11.68 5.03 5.66
C TRP A 24 10.61 4.13 5.04
N LYS A 25 9.95 4.58 3.94
CA LYS A 25 8.95 3.78 3.21
C LYS A 25 9.57 2.55 2.55
N THR A 26 10.72 2.72 1.91
CA THR A 26 11.45 1.64 1.25
C THR A 26 11.96 0.64 2.30
N ILE A 27 12.52 1.15 3.40
CA ILE A 27 12.99 0.33 4.52
C ILE A 27 11.84 -0.48 5.10
N LEU A 28 10.68 0.15 5.35
CA LEU A 28 9.49 -0.53 5.86
C LEU A 28 9.01 -1.64 4.91
N ALA A 29 9.00 -1.40 3.60
CA ALA A 29 8.63 -2.41 2.61
C ALA A 29 9.56 -3.64 2.67
N TRP A 30 10.88 -3.43 2.75
CA TRP A 30 11.84 -4.53 2.90
C TRP A 30 11.65 -5.31 4.20
N VAL A 31 11.38 -4.61 5.31
CA VAL A 31 11.09 -5.26 6.60
C VAL A 31 9.85 -6.15 6.49
N ILE A 32 8.79 -5.69 5.82
CA ILE A 32 7.57 -6.49 5.61
C ILE A 32 7.86 -7.73 4.77
N ILE A 33 8.60 -7.60 3.65
CA ILE A 33 8.94 -8.73 2.78
C ILE A 33 9.76 -9.77 3.55
N VAL A 34 10.80 -9.35 4.26
CA VAL A 34 11.64 -10.25 5.07
C VAL A 34 10.81 -10.93 6.15
N SER A 35 9.93 -10.20 6.82
CA SER A 35 9.01 -10.77 7.82
C SER A 35 8.13 -11.87 7.23
N PHE A 36 7.51 -11.64 6.06
CA PHE A 36 6.69 -12.65 5.38
C PHE A 36 7.49 -13.91 5.02
N VAL A 37 8.72 -13.76 4.53
CA VAL A 37 9.60 -14.89 4.21
C VAL A 37 9.97 -15.66 5.47
N VAL A 38 10.32 -14.98 6.56
CA VAL A 38 10.65 -15.62 7.85
C VAL A 38 9.46 -16.39 8.39
N VAL A 39 8.26 -15.81 8.36
CA VAL A 39 7.03 -16.49 8.78
C VAL A 39 6.75 -17.73 7.92
N ALA A 40 6.93 -17.64 6.60
CA ALA A 40 6.73 -18.77 5.70
C ALA A 40 7.72 -19.92 6.00
N ILE A 41 8.98 -19.60 6.29
CA ILE A 41 9.98 -20.58 6.71
C ILE A 41 9.60 -21.20 8.06
N HIS A 42 9.13 -20.39 9.02
CA HIS A 42 8.71 -20.87 10.34
C HIS A 42 7.51 -21.81 10.28
N LEU A 43 6.61 -21.59 9.31
CA LEU A 43 5.48 -22.48 9.02
C LEU A 43 5.88 -23.72 8.19
N ASN A 44 7.18 -23.97 7.98
CA ASN A 44 7.72 -25.09 7.18
C ASN A 44 7.17 -25.16 5.75
N VAL A 45 6.88 -24.00 5.13
CA VAL A 45 6.53 -23.96 3.71
C VAL A 45 7.75 -24.37 2.88
N ASP A 46 7.55 -25.20 1.86
CA ASP A 46 8.63 -25.64 0.96
C ASP A 46 9.35 -24.43 0.35
N LYS A 47 10.68 -24.42 0.44
CA LYS A 47 11.55 -23.34 -0.08
C LYS A 47 11.34 -23.11 -1.57
N SER A 48 10.97 -24.13 -2.32
CA SER A 48 10.65 -24.03 -3.76
C SER A 48 9.38 -23.21 -3.98
N ILE A 49 8.38 -23.38 -3.12
CA ILE A 49 7.13 -22.60 -3.15
C ILE A 49 7.40 -21.16 -2.72
N ILE A 50 8.20 -20.95 -1.67
CA ILE A 50 8.57 -19.60 -1.22
C ILE A 50 9.33 -18.87 -2.32
N GLY A 51 10.36 -19.51 -2.91
CA GLY A 51 11.14 -18.94 -4.00
C GLY A 51 10.30 -18.63 -5.23
N GLY A 52 9.43 -19.57 -5.64
CA GLY A 52 8.49 -19.37 -6.73
C GLY A 52 7.55 -18.20 -6.49
N ALA A 53 6.95 -18.12 -5.29
CA ALA A 53 6.04 -17.04 -4.93
C ALA A 53 6.75 -15.68 -4.94
N VAL A 54 7.96 -15.57 -4.38
CA VAL A 54 8.75 -14.33 -4.35
C VAL A 54 9.10 -13.87 -5.76
N VAL A 55 9.55 -14.78 -6.63
CA VAL A 55 9.90 -14.47 -8.02
C VAL A 55 8.67 -14.01 -8.80
N ILE A 56 7.56 -14.75 -8.70
CA ILE A 56 6.30 -14.40 -9.35
C ILE A 56 5.82 -13.01 -8.89
N PHE A 57 5.82 -12.75 -7.58
CA PHE A 57 5.43 -11.45 -7.03
C PHE A 57 6.34 -10.32 -7.54
N GLY A 58 7.64 -10.56 -7.59
CA GLY A 58 8.62 -9.60 -8.09
C GLY A 58 8.38 -9.25 -9.56
N ILE A 59 8.17 -10.26 -10.41
CA ILE A 59 7.89 -10.08 -11.84
C ILE A 59 6.58 -9.32 -12.04
N ILE A 60 5.51 -9.72 -11.36
CA ILE A 60 4.20 -9.06 -11.45
C ILE A 60 4.31 -7.60 -11.01
N SER A 61 5.02 -7.34 -9.91
CA SER A 61 5.20 -5.98 -9.37
C SER A 61 5.98 -5.08 -10.33
N GLN A 62 7.05 -5.60 -10.95
CA GLN A 62 7.81 -4.86 -11.98
C GLN A 62 6.95 -4.62 -13.22
N ALA A 63 6.17 -5.60 -13.66
CA ALA A 63 5.25 -5.43 -14.78
C ALA A 63 4.19 -4.34 -14.50
N PHE A 64 3.64 -4.29 -13.29
CA PHE A 64 2.70 -3.26 -12.86
C PHE A 64 3.34 -1.87 -12.85
N ILE A 65 4.56 -1.72 -12.33
CA ILE A 65 5.30 -0.45 -12.34
C ILE A 65 5.54 0.01 -13.78
N GLY A 66 5.97 -0.90 -14.66
CA GLY A 66 6.16 -0.60 -16.08
C GLY A 66 4.86 -0.13 -16.75
N LEU A 67 3.75 -0.81 -16.48
CA LEU A 67 2.43 -0.42 -16.97
C LEU A 67 2.01 0.97 -16.45
N LEU A 68 2.17 1.24 -15.16
CA LEU A 68 1.84 2.54 -14.55
C LEU A 68 2.71 3.67 -15.12
N ASN A 69 3.98 3.41 -15.42
CA ASN A 69 4.87 4.39 -16.05
C ASN A 69 4.38 4.75 -17.46
N ILE A 70 4.01 3.75 -18.28
CA ILE A 70 3.46 3.98 -19.63
C ILE A 70 2.16 4.77 -19.55
N ILE A 71 1.26 4.38 -18.64
CA ILE A 71 -0.02 5.06 -18.40
C ILE A 71 0.21 6.51 -17.96
N GLY A 72 1.20 6.75 -17.09
CA GLY A 72 1.55 8.07 -16.57
C GLY A 72 2.05 9.06 -17.62
N LEU A 73 2.48 8.59 -18.79
CA LEU A 73 2.84 9.45 -19.92
C LEU A 73 1.62 10.12 -20.57
N ILE A 74 0.41 9.60 -20.34
CA ILE A 74 -0.83 10.13 -20.90
C ILE A 74 -1.52 11.02 -19.84
N PRO A 75 -1.46 12.36 -19.97
CA PRO A 75 -1.80 13.27 -18.87
C PRO A 75 -3.27 13.22 -18.41
N ILE A 76 -4.21 12.90 -19.31
CA ILE A 76 -5.65 12.91 -18.99
C ILE A 76 -6.16 11.49 -18.72
N ILE A 77 -5.90 10.56 -19.64
CA ILE A 77 -6.39 9.18 -19.55
C ILE A 77 -5.59 8.39 -18.50
N GLY A 78 -4.29 8.69 -18.36
CA GLY A 78 -3.39 8.00 -17.45
C GLY A 78 -3.90 7.93 -16.01
N PRO A 79 -4.22 9.08 -15.38
CA PRO A 79 -4.77 9.11 -14.03
C PRO A 79 -6.10 8.35 -13.88
N ILE A 80 -6.95 8.31 -14.92
CA ILE A 80 -8.23 7.60 -14.87
C ILE A 80 -7.99 6.09 -14.89
N VAL A 81 -7.14 5.61 -15.80
CA VAL A 81 -6.81 4.18 -15.91
C VAL A 81 -6.06 3.69 -14.68
N ALA A 82 -5.13 4.48 -14.13
CA ALA A 82 -4.43 4.14 -12.89
C ALA A 82 -5.41 3.94 -11.71
N LYS A 83 -6.48 4.74 -11.62
CA LYS A 83 -7.53 4.54 -10.61
C LYS A 83 -8.29 3.23 -10.79
N VAL A 84 -8.57 2.84 -12.04
CA VAL A 84 -9.22 1.55 -12.34
C VAL A 84 -8.30 0.38 -11.98
N LEU A 85 -7.00 0.48 -12.29
CA LEU A 85 -6.01 -0.53 -11.92
C LEU A 85 -5.80 -0.67 -10.41
N ALA A 86 -6.20 0.33 -9.62
CA ALA A 86 -6.22 0.24 -8.16
C ALA A 86 -7.45 -0.52 -7.62
N LEU A 87 -8.52 -0.71 -8.41
CA LEU A 87 -9.76 -1.38 -7.97
C LEU A 87 -9.57 -2.81 -7.45
N PRO A 88 -8.71 -3.66 -8.04
CA PRO A 88 -8.46 -5.00 -7.50
C PRO A 88 -8.01 -4.98 -6.04
N PHE A 89 -7.24 -3.97 -5.62
CA PHE A 89 -6.86 -3.81 -4.22
C PHE A 89 -8.06 -3.49 -3.32
N PHE A 90 -8.97 -2.63 -3.76
CA PHE A 90 -10.21 -2.36 -3.04
C PHE A 90 -11.09 -3.62 -2.91
N TRP A 91 -11.12 -4.46 -3.94
CA TRP A 91 -11.84 -5.74 -3.90
C TRP A 91 -11.21 -6.71 -2.90
N LEU A 92 -9.87 -6.78 -2.83
CA LEU A 92 -9.17 -7.57 -1.82
C LEU A 92 -9.47 -7.08 -0.39
N LEU A 93 -9.42 -5.78 -0.14
CA LEU A 93 -9.79 -5.20 1.16
C LEU A 93 -11.24 -5.54 1.54
N ASN A 94 -12.16 -5.46 0.58
CA ASN A 94 -13.57 -5.77 0.78
C ASN A 94 -13.77 -7.27 1.07
N ALA A 95 -13.09 -8.15 0.32
CA ALA A 95 -13.07 -9.58 0.57
C ALA A 95 -12.52 -9.93 1.97
N MET A 96 -11.45 -9.27 2.42
CA MET A 96 -10.94 -9.42 3.78
C MET A 96 -11.98 -8.98 4.82
N GLY A 97 -12.68 -7.87 4.59
CA GLY A 97 -13.75 -7.41 5.45
C GLY A 97 -14.87 -8.45 5.60
N TYR A 98 -15.26 -9.11 4.51
CA TYR A 98 -16.22 -10.22 4.55
C TYR A 98 -15.64 -11.46 5.23
N PHE A 99 -14.39 -11.82 4.96
CA PHE A 99 -13.73 -12.95 5.60
C PHE A 99 -13.71 -12.81 7.12
N VAL A 100 -13.26 -11.65 7.62
CA VAL A 100 -13.26 -11.34 9.06
C VAL A 100 -14.68 -11.33 9.61
N SER A 101 -15.66 -10.78 8.87
CA SER A 101 -17.06 -10.79 9.29
C SER A 101 -17.61 -12.21 9.47
N ILE A 102 -17.29 -13.13 8.56
CA ILE A 102 -17.71 -14.53 8.65
C ILE A 102 -17.09 -15.19 9.89
N LEU A 103 -15.80 -14.95 10.14
CA LEU A 103 -15.13 -15.47 11.34
C LEU A 103 -15.72 -14.91 12.63
N ALA A 104 -16.07 -13.62 12.65
CA ALA A 104 -16.68 -12.97 13.81
C ALA A 104 -18.09 -13.51 14.10
N ILE A 105 -18.92 -13.69 13.06
CA ILE A 105 -20.25 -14.29 13.18
C ILE A 105 -20.15 -15.72 13.72
N LYS A 106 -19.20 -16.53 13.21
CA LYS A 106 -18.96 -17.88 13.73
C LYS A 106 -18.55 -17.91 15.20
N LYS A 107 -17.95 -16.83 15.72
CA LYS A 107 -17.56 -16.66 17.12
C LYS A 107 -18.65 -16.06 18.01
N GLY A 108 -19.84 -15.78 17.46
CA GLY A 108 -20.98 -15.22 18.20
C GLY A 108 -21.09 -13.69 18.15
N TYR A 109 -20.19 -12.98 17.47
CA TYR A 109 -20.19 -11.52 17.39
C TYR A 109 -21.10 -10.96 16.28
N THR A 110 -22.25 -11.60 16.06
CA THR A 110 -23.15 -11.25 14.95
C THR A 110 -23.71 -9.84 15.13
N SER A 111 -24.13 -9.49 16.35
CA SER A 111 -24.71 -8.18 16.66
C SER A 111 -23.70 -7.04 16.44
N GLU A 112 -22.43 -7.25 16.77
CA GLU A 112 -21.35 -6.30 16.57
C GLU A 112 -21.06 -6.09 15.08
N VAL A 113 -21.01 -7.17 14.30
CA VAL A 113 -20.82 -7.09 12.84
C VAL A 113 -21.97 -6.35 12.18
N VAL A 114 -23.22 -6.62 12.60
CA VAL A 114 -24.41 -5.94 12.08
C VAL A 114 -24.42 -4.48 12.49
N ASN A 115 -24.18 -4.16 13.76
CA ASN A 115 -24.15 -2.79 14.27
C ASN A 115 -23.10 -1.94 13.55
N TYR A 116 -21.91 -2.48 13.30
CA TYR A 116 -20.88 -1.79 12.53
C TYR A 116 -21.33 -1.48 11.09
N ARG A 117 -22.00 -2.44 10.44
CA ARG A 117 -22.54 -2.26 9.08
C ARG A 117 -23.65 -1.22 9.05
N ILE A 118 -24.57 -1.26 10.01
CA ILE A 118 -25.63 -0.26 10.16
C ILE A 118 -25.03 1.13 10.38
N LEU A 119 -24.08 1.26 11.31
CA LEU A 119 -23.42 2.53 11.59
C LEU A 119 -22.74 3.11 10.34
N THR A 120 -22.03 2.27 9.59
CA THR A 120 -21.37 2.67 8.34
C THR A 120 -22.40 3.16 7.32
N VAL A 121 -23.50 2.44 7.12
CA VAL A 121 -24.55 2.83 6.18
C VAL A 121 -25.21 4.14 6.59
N VAL A 122 -25.58 4.29 7.87
CA VAL A 122 -26.15 5.53 8.41
C VAL A 122 -25.20 6.70 8.22
N PHE A 123 -23.91 6.52 8.52
CA PHE A 123 -22.89 7.54 8.34
C PHE A 123 -22.74 7.96 6.87
N LEU A 124 -22.67 7.00 5.95
CA LEU A 124 -22.58 7.28 4.51
C LEU A 124 -23.81 8.04 4.01
N ILE A 125 -25.02 7.64 4.43
CA ILE A 125 -26.25 8.36 4.12
C ILE A 125 -26.20 9.79 4.67
N GLY A 126 -25.76 9.96 5.92
CA GLY A 126 -25.60 11.27 6.54
C GLY A 126 -24.64 12.18 5.77
N ILE A 127 -23.50 11.67 5.32
CA ILE A 127 -22.56 12.42 4.47
C ILE A 127 -23.21 12.80 3.15
N VAL A 128 -23.90 11.86 2.48
CA VAL A 128 -24.54 12.13 1.19
C VAL A 128 -25.61 13.22 1.35
N ILE A 129 -26.47 13.14 2.36
CA ILE A 129 -27.48 14.15 2.65
C ILE A 129 -26.81 15.49 2.96
N GLY A 130 -25.80 15.51 3.84
CA GLY A 130 -25.08 16.73 4.21
C GLY A 130 -24.40 17.39 3.01
N PHE A 131 -23.81 16.60 2.11
CA PHE A 131 -23.21 17.08 0.86
C PHE A 131 -24.25 17.69 -0.09
N ILE A 132 -25.41 17.03 -0.24
CA ILE A 132 -26.50 17.55 -1.08
C ILE A 132 -27.01 18.87 -0.51
N LEU A 133 -27.34 18.92 0.79
CA LEU A 133 -27.85 20.13 1.44
C LEU A 133 -26.83 21.27 1.41
N GLY A 134 -25.56 20.99 1.69
CA GLY A 134 -24.49 22.00 1.66
C GLY A 134 -24.15 22.52 0.26
N LYS A 135 -24.63 21.87 -0.80
CA LYS A 135 -24.51 22.36 -2.19
C LYS A 135 -25.74 23.15 -2.64
N LEU A 136 -26.88 22.98 -1.96
CA LEU A 136 -28.15 23.66 -2.27
C LEU A 136 -28.31 25.00 -1.54
N ILE A 137 -27.65 25.15 -0.40
CA ILE A 137 -27.53 26.40 0.37
C ILE A 137 -26.32 27.18 -0.16
#